data_AF-A0A2S7PCG7-F1
#
_entry.id   AF-A0A2S7PCG7-F1
#
_cell.length_a   1.000
_cell.length_b   1.000
_cell.length_c   1.000
_cell.angle_alpha   90.00
_cell.angle_beta   90.00
_cell.angle_gamma   90.00
#
_symmetry.space_group_name_H-M   'P 1'
#
loop_
_entity.id
_entity.type
_entity.pdbx_description
1 polymer ?
#
loop_
_entity_poly.entity_id
_entity_poly.type
_entity_poly.pdbx_seq_one_letter_code
_entity_poly.pdbx_strand_id
1 'polypeptide(L)'
;MAFNVRIMFMTYFPSMTLEAAWPKLTHEDKSSIQSQLNDIFIKLRSLPSDGRSLGSVCGEGVKDHYFDSHESKEIMTTAAQFEEFQFSISPHGDSSWIKFLRTLLPPAESRVVFTHGDYRAANIMVDVDESGKYFVTGIIDWETSGFYPEYFESSMVLYLNASFETDWWRYIPACIAPAANPERWLVGRLWDQYVNYK
;
A
#
# COMPACT_ATOMS: atom_id res chain seq x y z
N MET A 1 17.38 29.10 11.13
CA MET A 1 17.23 27.82 10.41
C MET A 1 16.39 28.11 9.17
N ALA A 2 16.90 27.82 7.99
CA ALA A 2 16.12 27.98 6.76
C ALA A 2 15.26 26.72 6.58
N PHE A 3 13.93 26.88 6.53
CA PHE A 3 13.04 25.80 6.12
C PHE A 3 13.22 25.59 4.62
N ASN A 4 13.63 24.39 4.23
CA ASN A 4 13.78 24.03 2.83
C ASN A 4 12.41 23.58 2.30
N VAL A 5 11.65 24.52 1.74
CA VAL A 5 10.34 24.22 1.14
C VAL A 5 10.54 23.79 -0.30
N ARG A 6 10.09 22.58 -0.64
CA ARG A 6 10.01 22.09 -2.02
C ARG A 6 8.54 22.12 -2.44
N ILE A 7 8.26 22.70 -3.60
CA ILE A 7 6.92 22.77 -4.17
C ILE A 7 6.96 22.03 -5.50
N MET A 8 6.01 21.11 -5.70
CA MET A 8 5.79 20.44 -6.98
C MET A 8 4.51 20.98 -7.60
N PHE A 9 4.59 21.35 -8.88
CA PHE A 9 3.41 21.69 -9.67
C PHE A 9 3.06 20.51 -10.55
N MET A 10 1.79 20.12 -10.54
CA MET A 10 1.26 19.05 -11.37
C MET A 10 0.11 19.58 -12.22
N THR A 11 -0.12 18.95 -13.36
CA THR A 11 -1.26 19.27 -14.21
C THR A 11 -2.55 18.96 -13.46
N TYR A 12 -3.45 19.94 -13.40
CA TYR A 12 -4.79 19.72 -12.86
C TYR A 12 -5.64 18.93 -13.86
N PHE A 13 -6.21 17.82 -13.40
CA PHE A 13 -7.21 17.06 -14.13
C PHE A 13 -8.59 17.28 -13.48
N PRO A 14 -9.57 17.87 -14.18
CA PRO A 14 -10.90 18.13 -13.64
C PRO A 14 -11.66 16.82 -13.46
N SER A 15 -11.42 16.15 -12.34
CA SER A 15 -11.97 14.84 -11.99
C SER A 15 -12.30 14.82 -10.51
N MET A 16 -13.09 13.82 -10.08
CA MET A 16 -13.42 13.64 -8.66
C MET A 16 -12.66 12.46 -8.08
N THR A 17 -12.48 12.45 -6.76
CA THR A 17 -11.92 11.27 -6.09
C THR A 17 -12.90 10.11 -6.19
N LEU A 18 -12.37 8.89 -6.23
CA LEU A 18 -13.17 7.68 -6.20
C LEU A 18 -13.99 7.61 -4.91
N GLU A 19 -13.44 8.09 -3.79
CA GLU A 19 -14.15 8.23 -2.52
C GLU A 19 -15.43 9.08 -2.66
N ALA A 20 -15.35 10.24 -3.33
CA ALA A 20 -16.50 11.11 -3.54
C ALA A 20 -17.53 10.50 -4.52
N ALA A 21 -17.06 9.75 -5.51
CA ALA A 21 -17.93 9.05 -6.46
C ALA A 21 -18.61 7.80 -5.83
N TRP A 22 -17.94 7.14 -4.89
CA TRP A 22 -18.25 5.80 -4.40
C TRP A 22 -19.73 5.56 -4.03
N PRO A 23 -20.42 6.49 -3.31
CA PRO A 23 -21.81 6.30 -2.91
C PRO A 23 -22.80 6.23 -4.09
N LYS A 24 -22.41 6.71 -5.28
CA LYS A 24 -23.25 6.78 -6.48
C LYS A 24 -23.00 5.64 -7.46
N LEU A 25 -21.92 4.87 -7.26
CA LEU A 25 -21.51 3.83 -8.18
C LEU A 25 -22.39 2.59 -8.05
N THR A 26 -22.79 2.05 -9.20
CA THR A 26 -23.41 0.72 -9.29
C THR A 26 -22.38 -0.38 -9.04
N HIS A 27 -22.85 -1.63 -8.91
CA HIS A 27 -21.93 -2.77 -8.82
C HIS A 27 -21.08 -2.91 -10.08
N GLU A 28 -21.69 -2.66 -11.24
CA GLU A 28 -21.06 -2.69 -12.55
C GLU A 28 -19.97 -1.62 -12.68
N ASP A 29 -20.23 -0.40 -12.20
CA ASP A 29 -19.24 0.68 -12.18
C ASP A 29 -18.04 0.32 -11.30
N LYS A 30 -18.30 -0.16 -10.07
CA LYS A 30 -17.26 -0.56 -9.12
C LYS A 30 -16.40 -1.71 -9.67
N SER A 31 -17.03 -2.69 -10.33
CA SER A 31 -16.33 -3.82 -10.95
C SER A 31 -15.48 -3.39 -12.17
N SER A 32 -15.99 -2.43 -12.96
CA SER A 32 -15.26 -1.82 -14.08
C SER A 32 -14.02 -1.06 -13.57
N ILE A 33 -14.17 -0.26 -12.51
CA ILE A 33 -13.07 0.49 -11.88
C ILE A 33 -12.04 -0.47 -11.27
N GLN A 34 -12.47 -1.51 -10.56
CA GLN A 34 -11.58 -2.55 -10.02
C GLN A 34 -10.71 -3.17 -11.11
N SER A 35 -11.31 -3.48 -12.27
CA SER A 35 -10.59 -4.06 -13.41
C SER A 35 -9.54 -3.11 -13.96
N GLN A 36 -9.90 -1.83 -14.16
CA GLN A 36 -8.97 -0.78 -14.61
C GLN A 36 -7.80 -0.60 -13.64
N LEU A 37 -8.09 -0.54 -12.33
CA LEU A 37 -7.06 -0.43 -11.30
C LEU A 37 -6.16 -1.66 -11.29
N ASN A 38 -6.70 -2.86 -11.42
CA ASN A 38 -5.89 -4.08 -11.51
C ASN A 38 -4.91 -4.05 -12.68
N ASP A 39 -5.35 -3.59 -13.85
CA ASP A 39 -4.48 -3.44 -15.02
C ASP A 39 -3.38 -2.39 -14.80
N ILE A 40 -3.72 -1.28 -14.14
CA ILE A 40 -2.76 -0.23 -13.78
C ILE A 40 -1.71 -0.78 -12.80
N PHE A 41 -2.14 -1.45 -11.73
CA PHE A 41 -1.23 -2.00 -10.72
C PHE A 41 -0.36 -3.13 -11.25
N ILE A 42 -0.86 -3.98 -12.15
CA ILE A 42 -0.03 -4.97 -12.86
C ILE A 42 1.10 -4.27 -13.63
N LYS A 43 0.80 -3.17 -14.34
CA LYS A 43 1.82 -2.40 -15.07
C LYS A 43 2.83 -1.76 -14.13
N LEU A 44 2.38 -1.12 -13.04
CA LEU A 44 3.27 -0.54 -12.03
C LEU A 44 4.20 -1.60 -11.44
N ARG A 45 3.65 -2.76 -11.07
CA ARG A 45 4.41 -3.88 -10.49
C ARG A 45 5.34 -4.59 -11.48
N SER A 46 5.25 -4.25 -12.77
CA SER A 46 6.16 -4.72 -13.82
C SER A 46 7.35 -3.79 -14.06
N LEU A 47 7.37 -2.61 -13.42
CA LEU A 47 8.49 -1.68 -13.53
C LEU A 47 9.79 -2.33 -13.03
N PRO A 48 10.91 -2.15 -13.76
CA PRO A 48 12.16 -2.77 -13.38
C PRO A 48 12.67 -2.17 -12.07
N SER A 49 12.99 -3.03 -11.12
CA SER A 49 13.81 -2.67 -9.96
C SER A 49 15.29 -2.73 -10.37
N ASP A 50 16.11 -1.80 -9.89
CA ASP A 50 17.56 -1.89 -10.02
C ASP A 50 18.16 -2.96 -9.09
N GLY A 51 17.33 -3.57 -8.23
CA GLY A 51 17.69 -4.62 -7.28
C GLY A 51 18.63 -4.15 -6.17
N ARG A 52 18.86 -2.84 -6.05
CA ARG A 52 19.89 -2.30 -5.14
C ARG A 52 19.36 -2.04 -3.74
N SER A 53 18.08 -1.70 -3.61
CA SER A 53 17.47 -1.37 -2.31
C SER A 53 15.96 -1.41 -2.37
N LEU A 54 15.34 -1.81 -1.26
CA LEU A 54 13.94 -1.58 -0.98
C LEU A 54 13.72 -0.12 -0.53
N GLY A 55 12.50 0.37 -0.74
CA GLY A 55 12.08 1.71 -0.34
C GLY A 55 11.99 2.71 -1.48
N SER A 56 12.11 4.00 -1.13
CA SER A 56 11.94 5.13 -2.06
C SER A 56 12.88 5.04 -3.27
N VAL A 57 12.40 5.54 -4.42
CA VAL A 57 13.11 5.53 -5.71
C VAL A 57 14.46 6.27 -5.70
N CYS A 58 14.68 7.14 -4.70
CA CYS A 58 15.92 7.90 -4.54
C CYS A 58 16.96 7.19 -3.63
N GLY A 59 16.73 5.94 -3.24
CA GLY A 59 17.64 5.17 -2.38
C GLY A 59 17.61 5.61 -0.92
N GLU A 60 16.53 6.25 -0.48
CA GLU A 60 16.36 6.72 0.91
C GLU A 60 16.07 5.59 1.90
N GLY A 61 15.98 4.35 1.41
CA GLY A 61 15.65 3.17 2.21
C GLY A 61 14.17 3.03 2.51
N VAL A 62 13.86 2.04 3.34
CA VAL A 62 12.51 1.71 3.80
C VAL A 62 12.07 2.74 4.85
N LYS A 63 10.92 3.36 4.61
CA LYS A 63 10.23 4.22 5.59
C LYS A 63 8.98 3.50 6.05
N ASP A 64 8.86 3.26 7.36
CA ASP A 64 7.61 2.77 7.94
C ASP A 64 6.69 3.98 8.17
N HIS A 65 5.92 4.34 7.14
CA HIS A 65 4.97 5.46 7.23
C HIS A 65 3.83 5.23 8.25
N TYR A 66 3.73 4.02 8.81
CA TYR A 66 2.76 3.70 9.86
C TYR A 66 3.25 4.03 11.27
N PHE A 67 4.56 4.12 11.45
CA PHE A 67 5.18 4.48 12.71
C PHE A 67 6.21 5.57 12.43
N ASP A 68 5.82 6.83 12.60
CA ASP A 68 6.62 8.06 12.36
C ASP A 68 8.05 8.07 12.98
N SER A 69 8.37 7.10 13.85
CA SER A 69 9.68 6.95 14.50
C SER A 69 10.43 5.67 14.14
N HIS A 70 9.88 4.84 13.25
CA HIS A 70 10.46 3.57 12.82
C HIS A 70 11.04 3.72 11.41
N GLU A 71 12.22 4.33 11.33
CA GLU A 71 12.99 4.42 10.10
C GLU A 71 14.20 3.48 10.19
N SER A 72 14.38 2.63 9.17
CA SER A 72 15.62 1.87 9.06
C SER A 72 16.74 2.80 8.63
N LYS A 73 17.85 2.81 9.39
CA LYS A 73 19.11 3.43 8.93
C LYS A 73 19.90 2.53 7.99
N GLU A 74 19.51 1.26 7.87
CA GLU A 74 20.18 0.26 7.05
C GLU A 74 19.46 0.08 5.71
N ILE A 75 20.23 -0.04 4.65
CA ILE A 75 19.73 -0.32 3.31
C ILE A 75 19.26 -1.77 3.27
N MET A 76 17.95 -1.95 3.18
CA MET A 76 17.34 -3.26 3.03
C MET A 76 17.34 -3.64 1.55
N THR A 77 17.70 -4.89 1.23
CA THR A 77 17.79 -5.37 -0.15
C THR A 77 16.91 -6.60 -0.40
N THR A 78 16.40 -7.21 0.68
CA THR A 78 15.62 -8.44 0.61
C THR A 78 14.31 -8.33 1.40
N ALA A 79 13.31 -9.09 0.99
CA ALA A 79 12.05 -9.16 1.72
C ALA A 79 12.21 -9.72 3.14
N ALA A 80 13.19 -10.61 3.37
CA ALA A 80 13.46 -11.14 4.71
C ALA A 80 13.97 -10.04 5.65
N GLN A 81 14.86 -9.17 5.17
CA GLN A 81 15.29 -7.99 5.92
C GLN A 81 14.11 -7.08 6.20
N PHE A 82 13.28 -6.79 5.19
CA PHE A 82 12.09 -5.96 5.37
C PHE A 82 11.13 -6.53 6.42
N GLU A 83 10.84 -7.82 6.38
CA GLU A 83 9.99 -8.49 7.38
C GLU A 83 10.61 -8.39 8.78
N GLU A 84 11.92 -8.64 8.93
CA GLU A 84 12.61 -8.49 10.20
C GLU A 84 12.49 -7.07 10.75
N PHE A 85 12.67 -6.06 9.90
CA PHE A 85 12.48 -4.67 10.27
C PHE A 85 11.05 -4.39 10.72
N GLN A 86 10.03 -4.78 9.95
CA GLN A 86 8.62 -4.59 10.35
C GLN A 86 8.35 -5.13 11.76
N PHE A 87 8.85 -6.32 12.10
CA PHE A 87 8.66 -6.91 13.42
C PHE A 87 9.58 -6.37 14.51
N SER A 88 10.55 -5.49 14.20
CA SER A 88 11.55 -4.98 15.15
C SER A 88 11.11 -3.75 15.96
N ILE A 89 9.86 -3.29 15.80
CA ILE A 89 9.33 -2.09 16.50
C ILE A 89 9.53 -2.19 18.01
N SER A 90 10.23 -1.21 18.58
CA SER A 90 10.38 -1.06 20.03
C SER A 90 9.08 -0.53 20.67
N PRO A 91 8.69 -1.00 21.88
CA PRO A 91 9.35 -2.02 22.71
C PRO A 91 8.91 -3.47 22.41
N HIS A 92 8.20 -3.70 21.30
CA HIS A 92 7.45 -4.92 21.03
C HIS A 92 8.26 -6.03 20.35
N GLY A 93 9.33 -5.68 19.61
CA GLY A 93 9.95 -6.57 18.64
C GLY A 93 10.56 -7.86 19.21
N ASP A 94 10.97 -7.84 20.47
CA ASP A 94 11.54 -9.02 21.16
C ASP A 94 10.51 -9.84 21.96
N SER A 95 9.24 -9.41 21.97
CA SER A 95 8.21 -10.07 22.78
C SER A 95 7.92 -11.51 22.30
N SER A 96 7.50 -12.37 23.22
CA SER A 96 7.08 -13.75 22.90
C SER A 96 5.89 -13.78 21.93
N TRP A 97 5.03 -12.76 21.97
CA TRP A 97 3.92 -12.61 21.04
C TRP A 97 4.40 -12.37 19.61
N ILE A 98 5.35 -11.45 19.40
CA ILE A 98 5.96 -11.22 18.09
C ILE A 98 6.66 -12.49 17.57
N LYS A 99 7.42 -13.19 18.43
CA LYS A 99 8.07 -14.45 18.06
C LYS A 99 7.06 -15.50 17.60
N PHE A 100 5.91 -15.62 18.28
CA PHE A 100 4.81 -16.50 17.88
C PHE A 100 4.18 -16.07 16.53
N LEU A 101 3.85 -14.79 16.37
CA LEU A 101 3.28 -14.28 15.12
C LEU A 101 4.16 -14.58 13.91
N ARG A 102 5.49 -14.45 14.05
CA ARG A 102 6.46 -14.79 13.00
C ARG A 102 6.43 -16.27 12.60
N THR A 103 6.08 -17.20 13.49
CA THR A 103 5.96 -18.63 13.14
C THR A 103 4.75 -18.94 12.27
N LEU A 104 3.81 -18.01 12.13
CA LEU A 104 2.60 -18.16 11.31
C LEU A 104 2.81 -17.66 9.87
N LEU A 105 3.93 -17.01 9.59
CA LEU A 105 4.21 -16.44 8.27
C LEU A 105 4.83 -17.50 7.34
N PRO A 106 4.46 -17.50 6.05
CA PRO A 106 5.22 -18.24 5.05
C PRO A 106 6.61 -17.60 4.88
N PRO A 107 7.57 -18.29 4.25
CA PRO A 107 8.86 -17.70 3.90
C PRO A 107 8.70 -16.36 3.17
N ALA A 108 9.61 -15.42 3.43
CA ALA A 108 9.63 -14.12 2.76
C ALA A 108 9.79 -14.31 1.24
N GLU A 109 8.83 -13.78 0.48
CA GLU A 109 8.85 -13.85 -0.98
C GLU A 109 10.01 -13.03 -1.55
N SER A 110 10.70 -13.53 -2.58
CA SER A 110 11.86 -12.84 -3.14
C SER A 110 11.53 -11.73 -4.13
N ARG A 111 10.28 -11.65 -4.60
CA ARG A 111 9.90 -10.72 -5.65
C ARG A 111 9.68 -9.32 -5.08
N VAL A 112 10.40 -8.36 -5.66
CA VAL A 112 10.27 -6.93 -5.39
C VAL A 112 9.52 -6.27 -6.53
N VAL A 113 8.57 -5.40 -6.19
CA VAL A 113 7.72 -4.69 -7.15
C VAL A 113 7.60 -3.22 -6.74
N PHE A 114 7.28 -2.37 -7.70
CA PHE A 114 6.92 -1.00 -7.38
C PHE A 114 5.50 -0.95 -6.80
N THR A 115 5.34 -0.28 -5.66
CA THR A 115 4.09 -0.15 -4.92
C THR A 115 3.72 1.31 -4.74
N HIS A 116 2.42 1.60 -4.68
CA HIS A 116 1.92 2.93 -4.34
C HIS A 116 2.17 3.26 -2.87
N GLY A 117 2.00 2.29 -1.98
CA GLY A 117 2.18 2.45 -0.53
C GLY A 117 0.97 3.03 0.19
N ASP A 118 0.18 3.89 -0.49
CA ASP A 118 -1.03 4.50 0.07
C ASP A 118 -2.29 4.29 -0.80
N TYR A 119 -2.73 3.03 -0.92
CA TYR A 119 -3.89 2.64 -1.73
C TYR A 119 -5.22 2.94 -1.02
N ARG A 120 -5.74 4.15 -1.21
CA ARG A 120 -7.04 4.64 -0.70
C ARG A 120 -7.92 5.17 -1.82
N ALA A 121 -9.24 5.07 -1.66
CA ALA A 121 -10.19 5.64 -2.62
C ALA A 121 -10.06 7.18 -2.76
N ALA A 122 -9.55 7.86 -1.73
CA ALA A 122 -9.25 9.29 -1.77
C ALA A 122 -8.09 9.65 -2.74
N ASN A 123 -7.18 8.69 -2.99
CA ASN A 123 -5.99 8.87 -3.82
C ASN A 123 -6.20 8.41 -5.28
N ILE A 124 -7.43 8.02 -5.62
CA ILE A 124 -7.79 7.56 -6.97
C ILE A 124 -8.73 8.59 -7.58
N MET A 125 -8.42 9.04 -8.79
CA MET A 125 -9.23 9.99 -9.54
C MET A 125 -10.06 9.27 -10.59
N VAL A 126 -11.32 9.66 -10.72
CA VAL A 126 -12.26 9.13 -11.72
C VAL A 126 -13.03 10.23 -12.41
N ASP A 127 -13.47 9.93 -13.63
CA ASP A 127 -14.38 10.77 -14.41
C ASP A 127 -15.40 9.88 -15.14
N VAL A 128 -16.41 10.51 -15.74
CA VAL A 128 -17.50 9.85 -16.45
C VAL A 128 -17.43 10.22 -17.91
N ASP A 129 -17.40 9.22 -18.80
CA ASP A 129 -17.40 9.48 -20.24
C ASP A 129 -18.78 9.90 -20.76
N GLU A 130 -18.85 10.26 -22.05
CA GLU A 130 -20.11 10.68 -22.71
C GLU A 130 -21.21 9.60 -22.66
N SER A 131 -20.85 8.34 -22.45
CA SER A 131 -21.80 7.22 -22.32
C SER A 131 -22.31 7.00 -20.89
N GLY A 132 -21.80 7.77 -19.92
CA GLY A 132 -22.12 7.63 -18.51
C GLY A 132 -21.26 6.60 -17.77
N LYS A 133 -20.18 6.09 -18.37
CA LYS A 133 -19.32 5.08 -17.77
C LYS A 133 -18.16 5.72 -17.01
N TYR A 134 -17.95 5.26 -15.78
CA TYR A 134 -16.81 5.68 -14.96
C TYR A 134 -15.49 5.07 -15.44
N PHE A 135 -14.45 5.89 -15.48
CA PHE A 135 -13.09 5.47 -15.78
C PHE A 135 -12.07 6.15 -14.87
N VAL A 136 -10.95 5.46 -14.63
CA VAL A 136 -9.83 5.97 -13.81
C VAL A 136 -9.05 6.99 -14.63
N THR A 137 -8.93 8.21 -14.11
CA THR A 137 -8.17 9.30 -14.75
C THR A 137 -6.76 9.43 -14.17
N GLY A 138 -6.53 8.97 -12.94
CA GLY A 138 -5.23 9.05 -12.31
C GLY A 138 -5.16 8.42 -10.92
N ILE A 139 -3.92 8.24 -10.46
CA ILE A 139 -3.58 7.88 -9.09
C ILE A 139 -2.63 8.97 -8.59
N ILE A 140 -2.91 9.51 -7.41
CA ILE A 140 -2.18 10.62 -6.80
C ILE A 140 -1.62 10.22 -5.44
N ASP A 141 -0.83 11.09 -4.83
CA ASP A 141 -0.27 10.91 -3.49
C ASP A 141 0.77 9.77 -3.37
N TRP A 142 1.82 9.88 -4.19
CA TRP A 142 2.90 8.89 -4.30
C TRP A 142 3.99 9.00 -3.23
N GLU A 143 3.76 9.74 -2.14
CA GLU A 143 4.80 10.05 -1.15
C GLU A 143 5.32 8.81 -0.40
N THR A 144 4.52 7.74 -0.35
CA THR A 144 4.85 6.46 0.28
C THR A 144 5.27 5.38 -0.73
N SER A 145 5.39 5.75 -2.01
CA SER A 145 5.71 4.81 -3.07
C SER A 145 7.16 4.35 -3.05
N GLY A 146 7.40 3.15 -3.56
CA GLY A 146 8.74 2.57 -3.58
C GLY A 146 8.78 1.13 -4.04
N PHE A 147 9.97 0.54 -4.02
CA PHE A 147 10.17 -0.87 -4.31
C PHE A 147 10.09 -1.68 -3.03
N TYR A 148 9.08 -2.55 -2.93
CA TYR A 148 8.80 -3.36 -1.75
C TYR A 148 8.51 -4.82 -2.15
N PRO A 149 8.51 -5.76 -1.18
CA PRO A 149 8.09 -7.13 -1.44
C PRO A 149 6.67 -7.17 -2.03
N GLU A 150 6.43 -8.13 -2.93
CA GLU A 150 5.14 -8.29 -3.64
C GLU A 150 3.92 -8.25 -2.71
N TYR A 151 4.03 -8.84 -1.52
CA TYR A 151 2.95 -8.89 -0.55
C TYR A 151 2.65 -7.55 0.17
N PHE A 152 3.54 -6.55 0.09
CA PHE A 152 3.50 -5.35 0.92
C PHE A 152 2.12 -4.67 0.90
N GLU A 153 1.62 -4.25 -0.27
CA GLU A 153 0.33 -3.58 -0.38
C GLU A 153 -0.83 -4.48 0.10
N SER A 154 -0.82 -5.76 -0.25
CA SER A 154 -1.87 -6.70 0.19
C SER A 154 -1.92 -6.89 1.71
N SER A 155 -0.78 -6.76 2.39
CA SER A 155 -0.74 -6.74 3.85
C SER A 155 -1.23 -5.40 4.44
N MET A 156 -1.12 -4.30 3.69
CA MET A 156 -1.42 -2.94 4.16
C MET A 156 -2.84 -2.45 3.89
N VAL A 157 -3.52 -2.99 2.87
CA VAL A 157 -4.79 -2.47 2.33
C VAL A 157 -5.88 -2.21 3.39
N LEU A 158 -5.98 -2.99 4.47
CA LEU A 158 -7.04 -2.76 5.49
C LEU A 158 -6.61 -1.94 6.70
N TYR A 159 -5.35 -1.51 6.80
CA TYR A 159 -4.98 -0.44 7.74
C TYR A 159 -5.36 0.92 7.16
N LEU A 160 -5.19 1.08 5.84
CA LEU A 160 -5.52 2.31 5.12
C LEU A 160 -7.02 2.48 4.86
N ASN A 161 -7.76 1.36 4.85
CA ASN A 161 -9.19 1.30 4.59
C ASN A 161 -9.98 0.81 5.83
N ALA A 162 -9.56 1.21 7.05
CA ALA A 162 -10.08 0.73 8.33
C ALA A 162 -11.60 0.97 8.56
N SER A 163 -12.23 1.83 7.75
CA SER A 163 -13.68 1.97 7.70
C SER A 163 -14.31 0.80 6.92
N PHE A 164 -14.69 -0.25 7.66
CA PHE A 164 -15.61 -1.28 7.15
C PHE A 164 -17.04 -0.76 6.93
N GLU A 165 -17.28 0.55 7.07
CA GLU A 165 -18.57 1.18 6.87
C GLU A 165 -18.96 1.25 5.38
N THR A 166 -18.00 1.00 4.47
CA THR A 166 -18.23 0.93 3.04
C THR A 166 -17.97 -0.47 2.47
N ASP A 167 -18.46 -0.74 1.27
CA ASP A 167 -18.21 -1.98 0.52
C ASP A 167 -16.90 -1.93 -0.31
N TRP A 168 -16.08 -0.90 -0.15
CA TRP A 168 -14.84 -0.70 -0.93
C TRP A 168 -13.89 -1.90 -0.88
N TRP A 169 -13.78 -2.54 0.29
CA TRP A 169 -12.94 -3.73 0.50
C TRP A 169 -13.28 -4.90 -0.45
N ARG A 170 -14.47 -4.92 -1.06
CA ARG A 170 -14.86 -5.94 -2.06
C ARG A 170 -14.24 -5.71 -3.43
N TYR A 171 -13.82 -4.49 -3.72
CA TYR A 171 -13.38 -4.05 -5.05
C TYR A 171 -11.90 -3.71 -5.09
N ILE A 172 -11.12 -4.25 -4.14
CA ILE A 172 -9.66 -4.16 -4.16
C ILE A 172 -9.12 -4.95 -5.37
N PRO A 173 -8.17 -4.40 -6.15
CA PRO A 173 -7.57 -5.08 -7.29
C PRO A 173 -6.93 -6.41 -6.88
N ALA A 174 -7.14 -7.46 -7.68
CA ALA A 174 -6.70 -8.81 -7.35
C ALA A 174 -5.19 -8.91 -7.06
N CYS A 175 -4.36 -8.15 -7.79
CA CYS A 175 -2.91 -8.14 -7.60
C CYS A 175 -2.42 -7.54 -6.27
N ILE A 176 -3.28 -6.81 -5.54
CA ILE A 176 -2.98 -6.24 -4.22
C ILE A 176 -4.04 -6.63 -3.17
N ALA A 177 -4.92 -7.56 -3.49
CA ALA A 177 -5.97 -7.98 -2.58
C ALA A 177 -5.38 -8.79 -1.41
N PRO A 178 -5.89 -8.63 -0.17
CA PRO A 178 -5.47 -9.46 0.97
C PRO A 178 -5.56 -10.97 0.70
N ALA A 179 -6.50 -11.40 -0.15
CA ALA A 179 -6.65 -12.80 -0.54
C ALA A 179 -5.44 -13.38 -1.28
N ALA A 180 -4.54 -12.55 -1.83
CA ALA A 180 -3.29 -13.00 -2.41
C ALA A 180 -2.25 -13.40 -1.35
N ASN A 181 -2.33 -12.85 -0.14
CA ASN A 181 -1.41 -13.09 0.98
C ASN A 181 -2.16 -13.11 2.33
N PRO A 182 -3.12 -14.02 2.53
CA PRO A 182 -4.04 -13.98 3.67
C PRO A 182 -3.32 -14.17 5.01
N GLU A 183 -2.28 -14.99 5.08
CA GLU A 183 -1.48 -15.22 6.29
C GLU A 183 -0.76 -13.94 6.71
N ARG A 184 -0.11 -13.27 5.75
CA ARG A 184 0.62 -12.01 5.99
C ARG A 184 -0.33 -10.91 6.41
N TRP A 185 -1.49 -10.85 5.77
CA TRP A 185 -2.54 -9.90 6.13
C TRP A 185 -3.07 -10.15 7.56
N LEU A 186 -3.45 -11.39 7.91
CA LEU A 186 -3.95 -11.74 9.24
C LEU A 186 -2.93 -11.51 10.35
N VAL A 187 -1.68 -11.96 10.14
CA VAL A 187 -0.59 -11.76 11.11
C VAL A 187 -0.31 -10.28 11.30
N GLY A 188 -0.29 -9.50 10.22
CA GLY A 188 -0.20 -8.05 10.29
C GLY A 188 -1.29 -7.44 11.16
N ARG A 189 -2.56 -7.85 11.00
CA ARG A 189 -3.66 -7.32 11.82
C ARG A 189 -3.48 -7.60 13.31
N LEU A 190 -3.01 -8.80 13.66
CA LEU A 190 -2.73 -9.17 15.06
C LEU A 190 -1.52 -8.42 15.62
N TRP A 191 -0.53 -8.15 14.76
CA TRP A 191 0.63 -7.35 15.08
C TRP A 191 0.25 -5.89 15.36
N ASP A 192 -0.48 -5.25 14.46
CA ASP A 192 -0.97 -3.88 14.58
C ASP A 192 -1.81 -3.69 15.85
N GLN A 193 -2.73 -4.62 16.13
CA GLN A 193 -3.51 -4.60 17.36
C GLN A 193 -2.62 -4.61 18.62
N TYR A 194 -1.54 -5.38 18.60
CA TYR A 194 -0.63 -5.49 19.74
C TYR A 194 0.22 -4.23 19.95
N VAL A 195 0.63 -3.58 18.85
CA VAL A 195 1.48 -2.39 18.89
C VAL A 195 0.66 -1.12 19.18
N ASN A 196 -0.55 -1.00 18.63
CA ASN A 196 -1.33 0.25 18.70
C ASN A 196 -2.42 0.30 19.79
N TYR A 197 -2.83 -0.82 20.38
CA TYR A 197 -3.98 -0.85 21.32
C TYR A 197 -3.59 -1.20 22.77
N LYS A 198 -2.59 -0.51 23.32
CA LYS A 198 -2.33 -0.50 24.78
C LYS A 198 -2.30 0.90 25.36
#